data_AF-A0A1I5YR42-F1
#
_entry.id   AF-A0A1I5YR42-F1
#
_cell.length_a   1.000
_cell.length_b   1.000
_cell.length_c   1.000
_cell.angle_alpha   90.00
_cell.angle_beta   90.00
_cell.angle_gamma   90.00
#
_symmetry.space_group_name_H-M   'P 1'
#
loop_
_entity.id
_entity.type
_entity.pdbx_description
1 polymer ?
#
loop_
_entity_poly.entity_id
_entity_poly.type
_entity_poly.pdbx_seq_one_letter_code
_entity_poly.pdbx_strand_id
1 'polypeptide(L)'
;MYSQEDLQQTGKQLKRIIILLGAVLIAFLVISIVLANMVNNTLGMIILLIGICLDIFIWGVYGSQVLAYYRFLGDMFTGRQRVESGVVKRVGTQPVYKDNKLYYYEVLIENDGVEQMLLVDANKPLPNIQVGQKYEFKVFQNFVIDILSGPNV
;
A
#
# COMPACT_ATOMS: atom_id res chain seq x y z
N MET A 1 9.53 -5.59 10.44
CA MET A 1 8.93 -4.27 10.17
C MET A 1 7.63 -4.37 9.35
N TYR A 2 7.51 -5.35 8.45
CA TYR A 2 6.22 -5.86 7.95
C TYR A 2 5.87 -7.21 8.60
N SER A 3 4.59 -7.45 8.91
CA SER A 3 4.08 -8.70 9.49
C SER A 3 3.04 -9.36 8.58
N GLN A 4 2.85 -10.68 8.70
CA GLN A 4 1.70 -11.35 8.07
C GLN A 4 0.36 -10.76 8.54
N GLU A 5 0.33 -10.16 9.73
CA GLU A 5 -0.83 -9.43 10.22
C GLU A 5 -1.18 -8.22 9.33
N ASP A 6 -0.18 -7.52 8.77
CA ASP A 6 -0.40 -6.39 7.86
C ASP A 6 -1.13 -6.84 6.58
N LEU A 7 -0.78 -8.02 6.06
CA LEU A 7 -1.44 -8.61 4.89
C LEU A 7 -2.89 -8.99 5.20
N GLN A 8 -3.14 -9.58 6.37
CA GLN A 8 -4.50 -9.92 6.79
C GLN A 8 -5.36 -8.68 7.04
N GLN A 9 -4.80 -7.64 7.67
CA GLN A 9 -5.50 -6.37 7.92
C GLN A 9 -5.82 -5.66 6.61
N THR A 10 -4.87 -5.57 5.69
CA THR A 10 -5.08 -4.96 4.36
C THR A 10 -6.15 -5.73 3.58
N GLY A 11 -6.12 -7.07 3.62
CA GLY A 11 -7.16 -7.90 3.01
C GLY A 11 -8.55 -7.67 3.61
N LYS A 12 -8.66 -7.50 4.94
CA LYS A 12 -9.92 -7.15 5.61
C LYS A 12 -10.42 -5.75 5.19
N GLN A 13 -9.53 -4.77 5.08
CA GLN A 13 -9.88 -3.43 4.60
C GLN A 13 -10.41 -3.47 3.16
N LEU A 14 -9.73 -4.21 2.27
CA LEU A 14 -10.19 -4.38 0.89
C LEU A 14 -11.58 -5.01 0.81
N LYS A 15 -11.83 -6.08 1.58
CA LYS A 15 -13.17 -6.69 1.68
C LYS A 15 -14.21 -5.71 2.20
N ARG A 16 -13.89 -4.90 3.20
CA ARG A 16 -14.79 -3.88 3.75
C ARG A 16 -15.15 -2.82 2.71
N ILE A 17 -14.18 -2.36 1.93
CA ILE A 17 -14.40 -1.41 0.82
C ILE A 17 -15.32 -2.02 -0.23
N ILE A 18 -15.07 -3.27 -0.64
CA ILE A 18 -15.92 -3.97 -1.62
C ILE A 18 -17.36 -4.14 -1.10
N ILE A 19 -17.54 -4.50 0.17
CA ILE A 19 -18.86 -4.64 0.78
C ILE A 19 -19.58 -3.29 0.83
N LEU A 20 -18.88 -2.21 1.21
CA LEU A 20 -19.46 -0.87 1.24
C LEU A 20 -19.88 -0.40 -0.16
N LEU A 21 -19.03 -0.59 -1.17
CA LEU A 21 -19.37 -0.27 -2.57
C LEU A 21 -20.58 -1.07 -3.05
N GLY A 22 -20.60 -2.38 -2.77
CA GLY A 22 -21.75 -3.22 -3.09
C GLY A 22 -23.04 -2.73 -2.42
N ALA A 23 -22.96 -2.34 -1.14
CA ALA A 23 -24.12 -1.80 -0.42
C ALA A 23 -24.61 -0.47 -0.99
N VAL A 24 -23.68 0.43 -1.37
CA VAL A 24 -23.99 1.72 -2.01
C VAL A 24 -24.67 1.47 -3.36
N LEU A 25 -24.09 0.61 -4.21
CA LEU A 25 -24.68 0.27 -5.50
C LEU A 25 -26.09 -0.29 -5.37
N ILE A 26 -26.30 -1.22 -4.43
CA ILE A 26 -27.63 -1.81 -4.17
C ILE A 26 -28.62 -0.73 -3.73
N ALA A 27 -28.21 0.18 -2.85
CA ALA A 27 -29.06 1.27 -2.40
C ALA A 27 -29.49 2.17 -3.57
N PHE A 28 -28.55 2.59 -4.42
CA PHE A 28 -28.84 3.38 -5.62
C PHE A 28 -29.73 2.63 -6.62
N LEU A 29 -29.53 1.32 -6.76
CA LEU A 29 -30.35 0.46 -7.63
C LEU A 29 -31.80 0.37 -7.14
N VAL A 30 -32.00 0.15 -5.84
CA VAL A 30 -33.35 0.11 -5.23
C VAL A 30 -34.05 1.46 -5.40
N ILE A 31 -33.36 2.58 -5.10
CA ILE A 31 -33.91 3.93 -5.27
C ILE A 31 -34.27 4.19 -6.73
N SER A 32 -33.41 3.80 -7.67
CA SER A 32 -33.66 3.94 -9.11
C SER A 32 -34.92 3.19 -9.54
N ILE A 33 -35.10 1.93 -9.12
CA ILE A 33 -36.29 1.13 -9.47
C ILE A 33 -37.56 1.77 -8.91
N VAL A 34 -37.53 2.22 -7.65
CA VAL A 34 -38.69 2.88 -7.02
C VAL A 34 -39.05 4.16 -7.76
N LEU A 35 -38.08 5.01 -8.09
CA LEU A 35 -38.32 6.26 -8.82
C LEU A 35 -38.78 6.04 -10.26
N ALA A 36 -38.25 5.02 -10.93
CA ALA A 36 -38.66 4.64 -12.28
C ALA A 36 -40.13 4.22 -12.34
N ASN A 37 -40.60 3.49 -11.32
CA ASN A 37 -41.99 3.03 -11.22
C ASN A 37 -42.96 4.09 -10.70
N MET A 38 -42.54 4.96 -9.78
CA MET A 38 -43.42 5.94 -9.13
C MET A 38 -43.52 7.28 -9.84
N VAL A 39 -42.41 7.76 -10.45
CA VAL A 39 -42.32 9.14 -10.94
C VAL A 39 -42.06 9.15 -12.44
N ASN A 40 -40.88 8.71 -12.86
CA ASN A 40 -40.48 8.71 -14.26
C ASN A 40 -39.22 7.85 -14.43
N ASN A 41 -39.23 6.99 -15.45
CA ASN A 41 -38.10 6.14 -15.83
C ASN A 41 -36.80 6.95 -16.06
N THR A 42 -36.89 8.14 -16.68
CA THR A 42 -35.71 8.99 -16.92
C THR A 42 -35.01 9.40 -15.63
N LEU A 43 -35.77 9.68 -14.56
CA LEU A 43 -35.24 10.13 -13.28
C LEU A 43 -34.57 8.98 -12.53
N GLY A 44 -35.16 7.78 -12.58
CA GLY A 44 -34.53 6.55 -12.08
C GLY A 44 -33.18 6.28 -12.75
N MET A 45 -33.11 6.35 -14.08
CA MET A 45 -31.87 6.16 -14.83
C MET A 45 -30.77 7.16 -14.43
N ILE A 46 -31.11 8.44 -14.25
CA ILE A 46 -30.13 9.46 -13.82
C ILE A 46 -29.56 9.13 -12.44
N ILE A 47 -30.41 8.73 -11.49
CA ILE A 47 -29.98 8.36 -10.15
C ILE A 47 -29.07 7.14 -10.16
N LEU A 48 -29.38 6.12 -10.96
CA LEU A 48 -28.53 4.94 -11.12
C LEU A 48 -27.16 5.32 -11.70
N LEU A 49 -27.14 6.19 -12.72
CA LEU A 49 -25.90 6.64 -13.35
C LEU A 49 -25.00 7.37 -12.34
N ILE A 50 -25.57 8.23 -11.50
CA ILE A 50 -24.84 8.90 -10.41
C ILE A 50 -24.24 7.87 -9.43
N GLY A 51 -25.03 6.87 -9.03
CA GLY A 51 -24.55 5.79 -8.15
C GLY A 51 -23.35 5.05 -8.73
N ILE A 52 -23.42 4.64 -10.00
CA ILE A 52 -22.32 3.95 -10.68
C ILE A 52 -21.08 4.84 -10.77
N CYS A 53 -21.24 6.12 -11.10
CA CYS A 53 -20.13 7.07 -11.16
C CYS A 53 -19.43 7.23 -9.79
N LEU A 54 -20.21 7.31 -8.70
CA LEU A 54 -19.67 7.38 -7.34
C LEU A 54 -18.89 6.11 -6.98
N ASP A 55 -19.40 4.93 -7.32
CA ASP A 55 -18.72 3.67 -7.02
C ASP A 55 -17.39 3.55 -7.78
N ILE A 56 -17.38 3.90 -9.06
CA ILE A 56 -16.15 3.92 -9.87
C ILE A 56 -15.15 4.92 -9.29
N PHE A 57 -15.60 6.09 -8.87
CA PHE A 57 -14.76 7.12 -8.27
C PHE A 57 -14.14 6.63 -6.94
N ILE A 58 -14.94 6.11 -6.02
CA ILE A 58 -14.47 5.60 -4.73
C ILE A 58 -13.51 4.42 -4.94
N TRP A 59 -13.81 3.51 -5.87
CA TRP A 59 -12.90 2.42 -6.21
C TRP A 59 -11.58 2.94 -6.80
N GLY A 60 -11.64 3.90 -7.72
CA GLY A 60 -10.46 4.49 -8.34
C GLY A 60 -9.55 5.17 -7.33
N VAL A 61 -10.12 5.99 -6.44
CA VAL A 61 -9.37 6.77 -5.45
C VAL A 61 -8.84 5.89 -4.32
N TYR A 62 -9.66 5.01 -3.73
CA TYR A 62 -9.31 4.26 -2.52
C TYR A 62 -9.07 2.78 -2.79
N GLY A 63 -10.01 2.11 -3.46
CA GLY A 63 -9.95 0.67 -3.70
C GLY A 63 -8.71 0.24 -4.49
N SER A 64 -8.35 1.00 -5.52
CA SER A 64 -7.19 0.73 -6.38
C SER A 64 -5.86 0.89 -5.65
N GLN A 65 -5.79 1.77 -4.63
CA GLN A 65 -4.59 1.98 -3.83
C GLN A 65 -4.39 0.81 -2.85
N VAL A 66 -5.46 0.44 -2.14
CA VAL A 66 -5.44 -0.69 -1.21
C VAL A 66 -5.17 -2.00 -1.94
N LEU A 67 -5.72 -2.19 -3.15
CA LEU A 67 -5.45 -3.38 -3.95
C LEU A 67 -3.99 -3.46 -4.42
N ALA A 68 -3.41 -2.34 -4.87
CA ALA A 68 -2.00 -2.30 -5.27
C ALA A 68 -1.08 -2.65 -4.10
N TYR A 69 -1.36 -2.10 -2.91
CA TYR A 69 -0.61 -2.41 -1.70
C TYR A 69 -0.79 -3.87 -1.27
N TYR A 70 -2.01 -4.41 -1.33
CA TYR A 70 -2.26 -5.82 -1.02
C TYR A 70 -1.48 -6.77 -1.94
N ARG A 71 -1.44 -6.49 -3.25
CA ARG A 71 -0.65 -7.26 -4.21
C ARG A 71 0.84 -7.18 -3.90
N PHE A 72 1.35 -5.98 -3.62
CA PHE A 72 2.73 -5.77 -3.24
C PHE A 72 3.13 -6.56 -1.98
N LEU A 73 2.30 -6.54 -0.93
CA LEU A 73 2.53 -7.37 0.25
C LEU A 73 2.52 -8.86 -0.11
N GLY A 74 1.57 -9.31 -0.93
CA GLY A 74 1.52 -10.68 -1.43
C GLY A 74 2.82 -11.10 -2.12
N ASP A 75 3.32 -10.26 -3.04
CA ASP A 75 4.58 -10.50 -3.76
C ASP A 75 5.78 -10.49 -2.81
N MET A 76 5.79 -9.61 -1.81
CA MET A 76 6.85 -9.52 -0.79
C MET A 76 6.92 -10.78 0.10
N PHE A 77 5.78 -11.36 0.46
CA PHE A 77 5.72 -12.55 1.31
C PHE A 77 5.89 -13.87 0.55
N THR A 78 5.51 -13.91 -0.73
CA THR A 78 5.67 -15.09 -1.59
C THR A 78 7.02 -15.09 -2.33
N GLY A 79 7.60 -13.93 -2.56
CA GLY A 79 8.84 -13.75 -3.29
C GLY A 79 10.11 -14.08 -2.50
N ARG A 80 11.24 -14.11 -3.20
CA ARG A 80 12.55 -14.41 -2.59
C ARG A 80 13.02 -13.23 -1.75
N GLN A 81 13.11 -13.46 -0.43
CA GLN A 81 13.69 -12.53 0.52
C GLN A 81 15.19 -12.82 0.66
N ARG A 82 16.00 -11.78 0.80
CA ARG A 82 17.46 -11.89 0.99
C ARG A 82 17.91 -11.01 2.15
N VAL A 83 19.05 -11.34 2.73
CA VAL A 83 19.71 -10.51 3.74
C VAL A 83 20.85 -9.78 3.06
N GLU A 84 20.83 -8.45 3.17
CA GLU A 84 21.87 -7.57 2.66
C GLU A 84 22.53 -6.87 3.85
N SER A 85 23.86 -6.93 3.93
CA SER A 85 24.63 -6.23 4.95
C SER A 85 25.38 -5.07 4.32
N GLY A 86 25.49 -3.93 5.00
CA GLY A 86 26.25 -2.80 4.47
C GLY A 86 26.39 -1.66 5.45
N VAL A 87 27.36 -0.79 5.19
CA VAL A 87 27.57 0.45 5.95
C VAL A 87 26.64 1.51 5.39
N VAL A 88 25.84 2.14 6.24
CA VAL A 88 24.91 3.19 5.82
C VAL A 88 25.70 4.45 5.49
N LYS A 89 25.62 4.91 4.24
CA LYS A 89 26.28 6.14 3.76
C LYS A 89 25.37 7.35 3.85
N ARG A 90 24.08 7.16 3.60
CA ARG A 90 23.10 8.26 3.57
C ARG A 90 21.72 7.73 3.89
N VAL A 91 20.95 8.53 4.63
CA VAL A 91 19.51 8.35 4.84
C VAL A 91 18.82 9.58 4.26
N GLY A 92 17.90 9.36 3.33
CA GLY A 92 17.05 10.41 2.76
C GLY A 92 16.11 10.95 3.82
N THR A 93 16.02 12.28 3.93
CA THR A 93 15.12 12.95 4.87
C THR A 93 13.72 13.16 4.31
N GLN A 94 13.56 13.06 2.98
CA GLN A 94 12.28 13.20 2.29
C GLN A 94 11.85 11.86 1.70
N PRO A 95 10.59 11.45 1.89
CA PRO A 95 10.11 10.22 1.30
C PRO A 95 9.84 10.38 -0.20
N VAL A 96 10.11 9.33 -0.96
CA VAL A 96 9.90 9.24 -2.40
C VAL A 96 8.71 8.33 -2.69
N TYR A 97 7.82 8.78 -3.57
CA TYR A 97 6.68 7.98 -4.03
C TYR A 97 7.13 6.92 -5.05
N LYS A 98 6.71 5.67 -4.88
CA LYS A 98 7.04 4.55 -5.78
C LYS A 98 5.77 3.91 -6.35
N ASP A 99 5.95 3.04 -7.35
CA ASP A 99 4.86 2.48 -8.19
C ASP A 99 3.80 1.69 -7.42
N ASN A 100 4.16 1.11 -6.28
CA ASN A 100 3.23 0.43 -5.37
C ASN A 100 2.35 1.40 -4.55
N LYS A 101 2.39 2.70 -4.90
CA LYS A 101 1.63 3.80 -4.32
C LYS A 101 1.96 4.11 -2.86
N LEU A 102 3.17 3.74 -2.45
CA LEU A 102 3.70 4.03 -1.11
C LEU A 102 4.87 5.00 -1.17
N TYR A 103 5.11 5.62 -0.01
CA TYR A 103 6.20 6.53 0.25
C TYR A 103 7.34 5.80 0.95
N TYR A 104 8.57 6.02 0.48
CA TYR A 104 9.76 5.36 1.02
C TYR A 104 10.87 6.35 1.32
N TYR A 105 11.56 6.16 2.44
CA TYR A 105 12.86 6.77 2.67
C TYR A 105 13.94 5.96 1.96
N GLU A 106 14.79 6.66 1.23
CA GLU A 106 15.92 6.07 0.52
C GLU A 106 17.13 5.95 1.46
N VAL A 107 17.61 4.73 1.68
CA VAL A 107 18.78 4.43 2.51
C VAL A 107 19.89 3.88 1.60
N LEU A 108 20.98 4.62 1.47
CA LEU A 108 22.13 4.18 0.68
C LEU A 108 23.07 3.38 1.58
N ILE A 109 23.32 2.13 1.20
CA ILE A 109 24.30 1.25 1.85
C ILE A 109 25.46 0.97 0.91
N GLU A 110 26.65 0.77 1.47
CA GLU A 110 27.83 0.30 0.75
C GLU A 110 28.29 -1.05 1.34
N ASN A 111 28.55 -2.02 0.48
CA ASN A 111 29.16 -3.29 0.85
C ASN A 111 30.22 -3.67 -0.20
N ASP A 112 31.45 -3.91 0.24
CA ASP A 112 32.58 -4.29 -0.62
C ASP A 112 32.77 -3.38 -1.87
N GLY A 113 32.58 -2.07 -1.69
CA GLY A 113 32.72 -1.07 -2.77
C GLY A 113 31.52 -0.98 -3.71
N VAL A 114 30.44 -1.73 -3.47
CA VAL A 114 29.19 -1.64 -4.21
C VAL A 114 28.16 -0.84 -3.40
N GLU A 115 27.70 0.26 -3.97
CA GLU A 115 26.60 1.05 -3.40
C GLU A 115 25.24 0.51 -3.85
N GLN A 116 24.33 0.35 -2.90
CA GLN A 116 22.95 -0.09 -3.15
C GLN A 116 21.97 0.81 -2.42
N MET A 117 20.89 1.19 -3.11
CA MET A 117 19.80 1.96 -2.53
C MET A 117 18.70 1.02 -2.03
N LEU A 118 18.37 1.14 -0.75
CA LEU A 118 17.27 0.46 -0.08
C LEU A 118 16.10 1.41 0.17
N LEU A 119 14.89 0.87 0.19
CA LEU A 119 13.64 1.59 0.37
C LEU A 119 13.00 1.18 1.69
N VAL A 120 12.93 2.11 2.65
CA VAL A 120 12.30 1.92 3.96
C VAL A 120 10.93 2.57 3.96
N ASP A 121 9.87 1.83 4.30
CA ASP A 121 8.49 2.35 4.27
C ASP A 121 8.33 3.55 5.20
N ALA A 122 7.88 4.68 4.66
CA ALA A 122 7.67 5.91 5.40
C ALA A 122 6.41 5.89 6.29
N ASN A 123 5.50 4.94 6.06
CA ASN A 123 4.29 4.77 6.88
C ASN A 123 4.55 3.94 8.14
N LYS A 124 5.72 3.30 8.24
CA LYS A 124 6.16 2.57 9.43
C LYS A 124 7.11 3.48 10.23
N PRO A 125 7.19 3.32 11.57
CA PRO A 125 8.11 4.10 12.38
C PRO A 125 9.53 3.92 11.85
N LEU A 126 10.18 5.04 11.51
CA LEU A 126 11.54 5.00 10.96
C LEU A 126 12.48 4.46 12.06
N PRO A 127 13.15 3.32 11.82
CA PRO A 127 14.16 2.84 12.76
C PRO A 127 15.31 3.86 12.83
N ASN A 128 15.92 3.98 14.00
CA ASN A 128 17.01 4.94 14.22
C ASN A 128 18.30 4.47 13.52
N ILE A 129 18.34 4.61 12.19
CA ILE A 129 19.46 4.22 11.34
C ILE A 129 20.51 5.33 11.39
N GLN A 130 21.69 4.99 11.90
CA GLN A 130 22.82 5.93 11.98
C GLN A 130 23.74 5.78 10.77
N VAL A 131 24.13 6.92 10.19
CA VAL A 131 25.13 6.96 9.11
C VAL A 131 26.49 6.54 9.65
N GLY A 132 27.24 5.77 8.86
CA GLY A 132 28.56 5.24 9.19
C GLY A 132 28.54 3.89 9.92
N GLN A 133 27.36 3.40 10.29
CA GLN A 133 27.20 2.13 10.98
C GLN A 133 26.83 0.99 10.02
N LYS A 134 27.28 -0.23 10.35
CA LYS A 134 26.92 -1.44 9.60
C LYS A 134 25.62 -2.02 10.13
N TYR A 135 24.71 -2.33 9.21
CA TYR A 135 23.43 -2.97 9.51
C TYR A 135 23.21 -4.18 8.61
N GLU A 136 22.35 -5.08 9.07
CA GLU A 136 21.81 -6.18 8.26
C GLU A 136 20.32 -5.95 8.01
N PHE A 137 19.98 -5.85 6.73
CA PHE A 137 18.62 -5.62 6.25
C PHE A 137 18.09 -6.90 5.62
N LYS A 138 16.89 -7.30 6.04
CA LYS A 138 16.11 -8.27 5.31
C LYS A 138 15.33 -7.54 4.23
N VAL A 139 15.58 -7.84 2.97
CA VAL A 139 15.02 -7.11 1.82
C VAL A 139 14.28 -8.03 0.84
N PHE A 140 13.27 -7.46 0.19
CA PHE A 140 12.64 -8.01 -1.01
C PHE A 140 12.94 -7.04 -2.15
N GLN A 141 13.69 -7.49 -3.17
CA GLN A 141 14.30 -6.60 -4.15
C GLN A 141 15.16 -5.51 -3.49
N ASN A 142 14.70 -4.26 -3.50
CA ASN A 142 15.27 -3.09 -2.83
C ASN A 142 14.43 -2.62 -1.62
N PHE A 143 13.28 -3.24 -1.34
CA PHE A 143 12.41 -2.87 -0.23
C PHE A 143 12.85 -3.54 1.08
N VAL A 144 12.99 -2.75 2.15
CA VAL A 144 13.34 -3.25 3.47
C VAL A 144 12.10 -3.84 4.14
N ILE A 145 12.17 -5.14 4.45
CA ILE A 145 11.14 -5.89 5.17
C ILE A 145 11.38 -5.82 6.68
N ASP A 146 12.65 -5.94 7.06
CA ASP A 146 13.09 -5.94 8.44
C ASP A 146 14.55 -5.52 8.59
N ILE A 147 14.92 -5.11 9.79
CA ILE A 147 16.32 -4.85 10.18
C ILE A 147 16.68 -5.88 11.24
N LEU A 148 17.61 -6.78 10.91
CA LEU A 148 17.94 -7.93 11.74
C LEU A 148 18.98 -7.58 12.81
N SER A 149 19.94 -6.74 12.45
CA SER A 149 21.11 -6.42 13.27
C SER A 149 21.52 -4.97 13.04
N GLY A 150 21.74 -4.21 14.12
CA GLY A 150 22.38 -2.90 14.10
C GLY A 150 23.49 -2.83 15.15
N PRO A 151 24.32 -1.79 15.19
CA PRO A 151 25.27 -1.62 16.28
C PRO A 151 24.48 -1.62 17.59
N ASN A 152 24.85 -2.52 18.51
CA ASN A 152 24.34 -2.50 19.87
C ASN A 152 24.58 -1.10 20.42
N VAL A 153 23.49 -0.41 20.78
CA VAL A 153 23.59 0.73 21.71
C VAL A 153 23.80 0.15 23.10
#